data_AF-A0A7Y3FU37-F1
#
_entry.id   AF-A0A7Y3FU37-F1
#
_cell.length_a   1.000
_cell.length_b   1.000
_cell.length_c   1.000
_cell.angle_alpha   90.00
_cell.angle_beta   90.00
_cell.angle_gamma   90.00
#
_symmetry.space_group_name_H-M   'P 1'
#
loop_
_entity.id
_entity.type
_entity.pdbx_description
1 polymer ?
#
loop_
_entity_poly.entity_id
_entity_poly.type
_entity_poly.pdbx_seq_one_letter_code
_entity_poly.pdbx_strand_id
1 'polypeptide(L)'
;MNQLPFTDDTVILGLLCLCLGFVFYTSSFKSGFWYKFYRVVPTLLMCYMLPAVLTSFGLISEESSNLYYIASRYLLPAALILMTLSIDLKAIMNLGSKALIMFFTGTIGIVIGGPIAILIVSIFSPETVGGAGFDAVWRGLATIAGSWIGGGANQAAMLEVFQYNPANFGGMILIDIVVANIWMAIILLGVGKTERIDRWLKADTSSIDNLRAKVTAYTAKIARIPTLKDYIILTSLAFTGVGIAHFLGFHFTDFLQS
;
A
#
# COMPACT_ATOMS: atom_id res chain seq x y z
N MET A 1 30.58 20.69 -11.77
CA MET A 1 29.33 21.38 -11.42
C MET A 1 28.22 20.36 -11.64
N ASN A 2 27.55 19.76 -10.66
CA ASN A 2 27.30 20.15 -9.27
C ASN A 2 27.16 18.87 -8.43
N GLN A 3 27.77 18.85 -7.24
CA GLN A 3 27.33 17.92 -6.20
C GLN A 3 25.83 18.20 -5.96
N LEU A 4 25.00 17.16 -6.03
CA LEU A 4 23.60 17.24 -5.57
C LEU A 4 23.63 17.87 -4.17
N PRO A 5 22.82 18.91 -3.89
CA PRO A 5 23.02 19.77 -2.73
C PRO A 5 22.81 19.05 -1.39
N PHE A 6 22.14 17.88 -1.38
CA PHE A 6 21.91 17.08 -0.18
C PHE A 6 22.17 15.59 -0.45
N THR A 7 23.37 15.12 -0.10
CA THR A 7 23.74 13.69 -0.04
C THR A 7 23.65 13.13 1.38
N ASP A 8 23.42 13.98 2.38
CA ASP A 8 23.30 13.60 3.78
C ASP A 8 21.90 13.04 4.07
N ASP A 9 21.85 11.80 4.55
CA ASP A 9 20.62 11.08 4.89
C ASP A 9 19.74 11.84 5.89
N THR A 10 20.34 12.60 6.81
CA THR A 10 19.61 13.41 7.81
C THR A 10 18.83 14.54 7.13
N VAL A 11 19.45 15.19 6.15
CA VAL A 11 18.82 16.30 5.41
C VAL A 11 17.74 15.76 4.48
N ILE A 12 18.01 14.67 3.77
CA ILE A 12 17.02 14.01 2.92
C ILE A 12 15.82 13.58 3.77
N LEU A 13 16.04 12.96 4.92
CA LEU A 13 14.96 12.57 5.84
C LEU A 13 14.14 13.77 6.29
N GLY A 14 14.78 14.87 6.67
CA GLY A 14 14.10 16.12 7.05
C GLY A 14 13.19 16.66 5.94
N LEU A 15 13.69 16.66 4.69
CA LEU A 15 12.91 17.06 3.52
C LEU A 15 11.72 16.12 3.26
N LEU A 16 11.93 14.81 3.34
CA LEU A 16 10.85 13.82 3.17
C LEU A 16 9.79 13.97 4.26
N CYS A 17 10.20 14.17 5.52
CA CYS A 17 9.28 14.46 6.62
C CYS A 17 8.51 15.77 6.40
N LEU A 18 9.15 16.80 5.87
CA LEU A 18 8.49 18.07 5.50
C LEU A 18 7.46 17.85 4.39
N CYS A 19 7.79 17.08 3.35
CA CYS A 19 6.83 16.73 2.28
C CYS A 19 5.62 15.99 2.85
N LEU A 20 5.83 14.97 3.69
CA LEU A 20 4.74 14.23 4.33
C LEU A 20 3.89 15.14 5.22
N GLY A 21 4.54 15.95 6.07
CA GLY A 21 3.87 16.91 6.94
C GLY A 21 3.03 17.90 6.14
N PHE A 22 3.58 18.48 5.08
CA PHE A 22 2.87 19.39 4.18
C PHE A 22 1.65 18.73 3.54
N VAL A 23 1.79 17.53 2.98
CA VAL A 23 0.71 16.81 2.29
C VAL A 23 -0.41 16.45 3.26
N PHE A 24 -0.10 15.83 4.39
CA PHE A 24 -1.12 15.44 5.35
C PHE A 24 -1.79 16.65 6.02
N TYR A 25 -1.01 17.69 6.34
CA TYR A 25 -1.55 18.92 6.91
C TYR A 25 -2.51 19.62 5.96
N THR A 26 -2.11 19.85 4.71
CA THR A 26 -2.98 20.51 3.71
C THR A 26 -4.18 19.64 3.31
N SER A 27 -4.04 18.31 3.30
CA SER A 27 -5.17 17.39 3.04
C SER A 27 -6.20 17.34 4.17
N SER A 28 -5.82 17.76 5.39
CA SER A 28 -6.74 17.80 6.53
C SER A 28 -7.76 18.94 6.45
N PHE A 29 -7.50 19.96 5.60
CA PHE A 29 -8.34 21.14 5.48
C PHE A 29 -9.74 20.80 4.95
N LYS A 30 -10.77 21.42 5.56
CA LYS A 30 -12.19 21.17 5.22
C LYS A 30 -12.78 22.20 4.25
N SER A 31 -12.03 23.23 3.88
CA SER A 31 -12.45 24.29 2.97
C SER A 31 -11.26 24.93 2.25
N GLY A 32 -11.52 25.71 1.21
CA GLY A 32 -10.50 26.45 0.46
C GLY A 32 -9.90 25.70 -0.73
N PHE A 33 -8.77 26.18 -1.22
CA PHE A 33 -8.08 25.63 -2.40
C PHE A 33 -7.64 24.18 -2.18
N TRP A 34 -6.91 23.90 -1.09
CA TRP A 34 -6.37 22.56 -0.80
C TRP A 34 -7.47 21.51 -0.65
N TYR A 35 -8.59 21.84 -0.01
CA TYR A 35 -9.75 20.94 0.06
C TYR A 35 -10.28 20.57 -1.34
N LYS A 36 -10.37 21.53 -2.26
CA LYS A 36 -10.80 21.26 -3.65
C LYS A 36 -9.74 20.46 -4.42
N PHE A 37 -8.46 20.75 -4.21
CA PHE A 37 -7.34 20.04 -4.83
C PHE A 37 -7.33 18.56 -4.46
N TYR A 38 -7.39 18.23 -3.16
CA TYR A 38 -7.37 16.84 -2.68
C TYR A 38 -8.65 16.04 -2.98
N ARG A 39 -9.72 16.70 -3.43
CA ARG A 39 -10.90 16.01 -4.00
C ARG A 39 -10.64 15.45 -5.40
N VAL A 40 -9.64 15.99 -6.09
CA VAL A 40 -9.26 15.57 -7.44
C VAL A 40 -7.98 14.73 -7.39
N VAL A 41 -6.98 15.19 -6.63
CA VAL A 41 -5.67 14.55 -6.54
C VAL A 41 -5.57 13.77 -5.22
N PRO A 42 -5.37 12.44 -5.26
CA PRO A 42 -5.25 11.64 -4.05
C PRO A 42 -4.07 12.07 -3.18
N THR A 43 -4.27 12.11 -1.86
CA THR A 43 -3.22 12.43 -0.88
C THR A 43 -2.00 11.52 -1.04
N LEU A 44 -2.22 10.22 -1.19
CA LEU A 44 -1.13 9.24 -1.36
C LEU A 44 -0.31 9.53 -2.61
N LEU A 45 -0.96 9.89 -3.73
CA LEU A 45 -0.24 10.23 -4.97
C LEU A 45 0.73 11.40 -4.73
N MET A 46 0.31 12.42 -3.97
CA MET A 46 1.18 13.55 -3.62
C MET A 46 2.38 13.15 -2.76
N CYS A 47 2.23 12.14 -1.89
CA CYS A 47 3.35 11.61 -1.09
C CYS A 47 4.44 10.98 -1.96
N TYR A 48 4.13 10.51 -3.17
CA TYR A 48 5.12 10.01 -4.13
C TYR A 48 5.61 11.12 -5.08
N MET A 49 4.69 11.96 -5.56
CA MET A 49 5.03 13.01 -6.53
C MET A 49 5.99 14.05 -5.97
N LEU A 50 5.81 14.51 -4.71
CA LEU A 50 6.67 15.55 -4.16
C LEU A 50 8.13 15.09 -4.03
N PRO A 51 8.45 13.93 -3.40
CA PRO A 51 9.81 13.40 -3.43
C PRO A 51 10.36 13.19 -4.84
N ALA A 52 9.56 12.66 -5.77
CA ALA A 52 9.99 12.45 -7.16
C ALA A 52 10.36 13.76 -7.86
N VAL A 53 9.62 14.85 -7.60
CA VAL A 53 9.94 16.19 -8.10
C VAL A 53 11.26 16.69 -7.50
N LEU A 54 11.48 16.49 -6.19
CA LEU A 54 12.75 16.86 -5.55
C LEU A 54 13.94 16.08 -6.14
N THR A 55 13.79 14.77 -6.37
CA THR A 55 14.80 13.95 -7.07
C THR A 55 15.02 14.47 -8.49
N SER A 56 13.95 14.78 -9.24
CA SER A 56 14.04 15.27 -10.63
C SER A 56 14.76 16.61 -10.75
N PHE A 57 14.60 17.50 -9.76
CA PHE A 57 15.36 18.75 -9.68
C PHE A 57 16.79 18.56 -9.17
N GLY A 58 17.20 17.32 -8.88
CA GLY A 58 18.51 16.99 -8.34
C GLY A 58 18.72 17.49 -6.91
N LEU A 59 17.66 17.65 -6.12
CA LEU A 59 17.76 18.06 -4.71
C LEU A 59 18.03 16.88 -3.78
N ILE A 60 17.58 15.68 -4.15
CA ILE A 60 17.76 14.44 -3.39
C ILE A 60 18.53 13.44 -4.27
N SER A 61 19.50 12.73 -3.68
CA SER A 61 20.15 11.58 -4.31
C SER A 61 19.60 10.28 -3.74
N GLU A 62 19.09 9.40 -4.62
CA GLU A 62 18.60 8.08 -4.23
C GLU A 62 19.76 7.08 -4.07
N GLU A 63 20.78 7.14 -4.93
CA GLU A 63 21.88 6.17 -5.00
C GLU A 63 22.80 6.21 -3.78
N SER A 64 23.00 7.39 -3.17
CA SER A 64 23.89 7.55 -2.03
C SER A 64 23.19 7.41 -0.67
N SER A 65 21.87 7.18 -0.65
CA SER A 65 21.07 7.27 0.58
C SER A 65 20.79 5.90 1.21
N ASN A 66 20.97 5.77 2.53
CA ASN A 66 20.57 4.56 3.27
C ASN A 66 19.11 4.60 3.74
N LEU A 67 18.35 5.65 3.42
CA LEU A 67 16.97 5.80 3.89
C LEU A 67 16.05 4.71 3.36
N TYR A 68 16.25 4.23 2.13
CA TYR A 68 15.48 3.11 1.61
C TYR A 68 15.71 1.82 2.42
N TYR A 69 16.95 1.58 2.85
CA TYR A 69 17.29 0.44 3.70
C TYR A 69 16.56 0.53 5.05
N ILE A 70 16.58 1.70 5.68
CA ILE A 70 15.88 1.93 6.96
C ILE A 70 14.37 1.78 6.78
N ALA A 71 13.81 2.39 5.74
CA ALA A 71 12.38 2.36 5.47
C ALA A 71 11.87 0.93 5.22
N SER A 72 12.54 0.16 4.36
CA SER A 72 12.12 -1.19 3.97
C SER A 72 12.31 -2.24 5.06
N ARG A 73 13.37 -2.15 5.87
CA ARG A 73 13.72 -3.19 6.86
C ARG A 73 13.29 -2.90 8.30
N TYR A 74 13.06 -1.62 8.64
CA TYR A 74 12.69 -1.22 10.00
C TYR A 74 11.29 -0.62 10.04
N LEU A 75 11.05 0.45 9.27
CA LEU A 75 9.81 1.22 9.37
C LEU A 75 8.62 0.47 8.76
N LEU A 76 8.79 -0.15 7.59
CA LEU A 76 7.73 -0.89 6.92
C LEU A 76 7.29 -2.10 7.76
N PRO A 77 8.17 -3.00 8.26
CA PRO A 77 7.76 -4.08 9.15
C PRO A 77 7.11 -3.59 10.45
N ALA A 78 7.63 -2.51 11.04
CA ALA A 78 7.02 -1.90 12.22
C ALA A 78 5.58 -1.42 11.95
N ALA A 79 5.35 -0.76 10.81
CA ALA A 79 4.03 -0.32 10.39
C ALA A 79 3.07 -1.52 10.16
N LEU A 80 3.56 -2.62 9.60
CA LEU A 80 2.76 -3.84 9.42
C LEU A 80 2.34 -4.46 10.75
N ILE A 81 3.24 -4.52 11.73
CA ILE A 81 2.90 -5.00 13.08
C ILE A 81 1.80 -4.12 13.69
N LEU A 82 1.96 -2.79 13.66
CA LEU A 82 0.94 -1.87 14.18
C LEU A 82 -0.41 -2.01 13.45
N MET A 83 -0.37 -2.21 12.13
CA MET A 83 -1.57 -2.46 11.34
C MET A 83 -2.25 -3.75 11.78
N THR A 84 -1.49 -4.84 11.97
CA THR A 84 -2.05 -6.13 12.43
C THR A 84 -2.65 -6.06 13.84
N LEU A 85 -2.07 -5.28 14.75
CA LEU A 85 -2.63 -5.06 16.09
C LEU A 85 -4.00 -4.36 16.05
N SER A 86 -4.29 -3.62 14.97
CA SER A 86 -5.56 -2.92 14.78
C SER A 86 -6.65 -3.81 14.16
N ILE A 87 -6.32 -5.04 13.76
CA ILE A 87 -7.25 -5.96 13.08
C ILE A 87 -8.04 -6.78 14.10
N ASP A 88 -9.38 -6.78 13.98
CA ASP A 88 -10.25 -7.66 14.77
C ASP A 88 -10.33 -9.05 14.11
N LEU A 89 -9.37 -9.92 14.46
CA LEU A 89 -9.32 -11.30 13.96
C LEU A 89 -10.59 -12.09 14.27
N LYS A 90 -11.22 -11.86 15.42
CA LYS A 90 -12.46 -12.56 15.80
C LYS A 90 -13.62 -12.14 14.91
N ALA A 91 -13.71 -10.86 14.58
CA ALA A 91 -14.72 -10.34 13.67
C ALA A 91 -14.50 -10.83 12.23
N ILE A 92 -13.25 -10.92 11.78
CA ILE A 92 -12.89 -11.56 10.50
C ILE A 92 -13.31 -13.04 10.48
N MET A 93 -13.00 -13.79 11.54
CA MET A 93 -13.40 -15.19 11.64
C MET A 93 -14.92 -15.39 11.63
N ASN A 94 -15.69 -14.44 12.17
CA ASN A 94 -17.17 -14.50 12.15
C ASN A 94 -17.77 -14.33 10.75
N LEU A 95 -17.03 -13.81 9.77
CA LEU A 95 -17.47 -13.86 8.36
C LEU A 95 -17.48 -15.30 7.82
N GLY A 96 -16.72 -16.20 8.44
CA GLY A 96 -16.64 -17.61 8.09
C GLY A 96 -16.24 -17.84 6.63
N SER A 97 -16.96 -18.74 5.96
CA SER A 97 -16.70 -19.10 4.57
C SER A 97 -16.89 -17.94 3.59
N LYS A 98 -17.76 -16.95 3.89
CA LYS A 98 -18.02 -15.83 2.98
C LYS A 98 -16.76 -14.97 2.75
N ALA A 99 -15.95 -14.74 3.79
CA ALA A 99 -14.69 -14.01 3.65
C ALA A 99 -13.69 -14.74 2.75
N LEU A 100 -13.53 -16.05 2.95
CA LEU A 100 -12.64 -16.88 2.14
C LEU A 100 -13.10 -16.92 0.68
N ILE A 101 -14.41 -17.10 0.44
CA ILE A 101 -14.95 -17.08 -0.93
C ILE A 101 -14.68 -15.74 -1.60
N MET A 102 -14.98 -14.61 -0.95
CA MET A 102 -14.68 -13.28 -1.50
C MET A 102 -13.20 -13.10 -1.81
N PHE A 103 -12.32 -13.52 -0.90
CA PHE A 103 -10.88 -13.45 -1.09
C PHE A 103 -10.41 -14.30 -2.28
N PHE A 104 -10.82 -15.57 -2.36
CA PHE A 104 -10.41 -16.46 -3.45
C PHE A 104 -11.02 -16.04 -4.79
N THR A 105 -12.27 -15.60 -4.83
CA THR A 105 -12.89 -15.08 -6.05
C THR A 105 -12.15 -13.85 -6.56
N GLY A 106 -11.80 -12.90 -5.69
CA GLY A 106 -10.99 -11.74 -6.05
C GLY A 106 -9.59 -12.13 -6.54
N THR A 107 -8.94 -13.04 -5.82
CA THR A 107 -7.60 -13.55 -6.15
C THR A 107 -7.58 -14.24 -7.51
N ILE A 108 -8.53 -15.15 -7.77
CA ILE A 108 -8.67 -15.82 -9.07
C ILE A 108 -8.93 -14.79 -10.18
N GLY A 109 -9.77 -13.78 -9.90
CA GLY A 109 -10.01 -12.68 -10.83
C GLY A 109 -8.73 -11.94 -11.22
N ILE A 110 -7.83 -11.65 -10.27
CA ILE A 110 -6.54 -10.99 -10.53
C ILE A 110 -5.58 -11.93 -11.27
N VAL A 111 -5.46 -13.18 -10.82
CA VAL A 111 -4.56 -14.20 -11.41
C VAL A 111 -4.92 -14.50 -12.86
N ILE A 112 -6.20 -14.47 -13.21
CA ILE A 112 -6.68 -14.66 -14.59
C ILE A 112 -6.66 -13.34 -15.36
N GLY A 113 -7.14 -12.26 -14.75
CA GLY A 113 -7.30 -10.95 -15.38
C GLY A 113 -5.97 -10.33 -15.82
N GLY A 114 -4.90 -10.48 -15.02
CA GLY A 114 -3.57 -9.97 -15.34
C GLY A 114 -3.01 -10.54 -16.66
N PRO A 115 -2.87 -11.87 -16.80
CA PRO A 115 -2.44 -12.50 -18.04
C PRO A 115 -3.35 -12.18 -19.23
N ILE A 116 -4.68 -12.17 -19.05
CA ILE A 116 -5.61 -11.81 -20.12
C ILE A 116 -5.38 -10.36 -20.58
N ALA A 117 -5.18 -9.42 -19.66
CA ALA A 117 -4.89 -8.03 -20.01
C ALA A 117 -3.58 -7.92 -20.80
N ILE A 118 -2.53 -8.63 -20.40
CA ILE A 118 -1.26 -8.69 -21.14
C ILE A 118 -1.48 -9.25 -22.55
N LEU A 119 -2.23 -10.35 -22.68
CA LEU A 119 -2.53 -10.95 -23.98
C LEU A 119 -3.30 -9.99 -24.88
N ILE A 120 -4.35 -9.33 -24.37
CA ILE A 120 -5.13 -8.37 -25.14
C ILE A 120 -4.24 -7.21 -25.61
N VAL A 121 -3.43 -6.63 -24.72
CA VAL A 121 -2.55 -5.51 -25.08
C VAL A 121 -1.46 -5.96 -26.05
N SER A 122 -0.94 -7.18 -25.92
CA SER A 122 0.06 -7.74 -26.84
C SER A 122 -0.41 -7.83 -28.30
N ILE A 123 -1.72 -7.91 -28.54
CA ILE A 123 -2.28 -7.90 -29.90
C ILE A 123 -2.15 -6.53 -30.55
N PHE A 124 -2.27 -5.45 -29.76
CA PHE A 124 -2.29 -4.08 -30.27
C PHE A 124 -0.94 -3.37 -30.15
N SER A 125 -0.16 -3.66 -29.10
CA SER A 125 1.15 -3.08 -28.85
C SER A 125 2.07 -4.09 -28.15
N PRO A 126 2.64 -5.05 -28.91
CA PRO A 126 3.58 -6.04 -28.40
C PRO A 126 4.77 -5.41 -27.66
N GLU A 127 5.28 -4.28 -28.17
CA GLU A 127 6.39 -3.54 -27.58
C GLU A 127 6.07 -3.00 -26.17
N THR A 128 4.81 -2.66 -25.88
CA THR A 128 4.40 -2.10 -24.57
C THR A 128 4.34 -3.16 -23.47
N VAL A 129 4.09 -4.43 -23.82
CA VAL A 129 4.05 -5.55 -22.86
C VAL A 129 5.27 -6.46 -22.95
N GLY A 130 6.25 -6.06 -23.78
CA GLY A 130 7.52 -6.72 -23.93
C GLY A 130 8.50 -6.44 -22.80
N GLY A 131 9.78 -6.52 -23.13
CA GLY A 131 10.89 -6.41 -22.18
C GLY A 131 11.49 -7.79 -21.83
N ALA A 132 12.76 -7.78 -21.44
CA ALA A 132 13.50 -8.98 -21.08
C ALA A 132 14.21 -8.75 -19.73
N GLY A 133 14.51 -9.84 -19.03
CA GLY A 133 15.17 -9.75 -17.73
C GLY A 133 14.31 -9.02 -16.69
N PHE A 134 14.91 -8.11 -15.92
CA PHE A 134 14.29 -7.41 -14.80
C PHE A 134 13.42 -6.21 -15.19
N ASP A 135 13.49 -5.76 -16.45
CA ASP A 135 12.64 -4.69 -16.99
C ASP A 135 11.33 -5.21 -17.60
N ALA A 136 11.15 -6.53 -17.64
CA ALA A 136 9.96 -7.13 -18.22
C ALA A 136 8.68 -6.64 -17.52
N VAL A 137 7.73 -6.12 -18.29
CA VAL A 137 6.52 -5.46 -17.77
C VAL A 137 5.69 -6.37 -16.88
N TRP A 138 5.64 -7.66 -17.20
CA TRP A 138 4.91 -8.65 -16.39
C TRP A 138 5.45 -8.74 -14.94
N ARG A 139 6.76 -8.51 -14.71
CA ARG A 139 7.34 -8.50 -13.36
C ARG A 139 6.83 -7.31 -12.55
N GLY A 140 6.75 -6.14 -13.19
CA GLY A 140 6.13 -4.95 -12.59
C GLY A 140 4.64 -5.18 -12.29
N LEU A 141 3.91 -5.76 -13.24
CA LEU A 141 2.49 -6.12 -13.06
C LEU A 141 2.28 -7.16 -11.94
N ALA A 142 3.23 -8.08 -11.73
CA ALA A 142 3.19 -9.02 -10.61
C ALA A 142 3.26 -8.30 -9.26
N THR A 143 4.03 -7.20 -9.15
CA THR A 143 4.03 -6.37 -7.94
C THR A 143 2.68 -5.72 -7.70
N ILE A 144 2.02 -5.21 -8.74
CA ILE A 144 0.66 -4.64 -8.65
C ILE A 144 -0.33 -5.73 -8.24
N ALA A 145 -0.30 -6.91 -8.86
CA ALA A 145 -1.14 -8.03 -8.45
C ALA A 145 -0.94 -8.39 -6.96
N GLY A 146 0.31 -8.36 -6.48
CA GLY A 146 0.63 -8.49 -5.05
C GLY A 146 -0.08 -7.46 -4.18
N SER A 147 -0.06 -6.19 -4.59
CA SER A 147 -0.77 -5.09 -3.92
C SER A 147 -2.28 -5.32 -3.84
N TRP A 148 -2.91 -5.80 -4.92
CA TRP A 148 -4.36 -5.99 -4.96
C TRP A 148 -4.83 -7.26 -4.25
N ILE A 149 -3.99 -8.28 -4.13
CA ILE A 149 -4.30 -9.52 -3.41
C ILE A 149 -4.05 -9.37 -1.90
N GLY A 150 -2.97 -8.70 -1.49
CA GLY A 150 -2.60 -8.62 -0.06
C GLY A 150 -1.87 -7.35 0.37
N GLY A 151 -2.03 -6.26 -0.39
CA GLY A 151 -1.57 -4.92 -0.02
C GLY A 151 -0.08 -4.66 -0.25
N GLY A 152 0.38 -3.51 0.24
CA GLY A 152 1.76 -3.03 0.02
C GLY A 152 2.85 -3.98 0.55
N ALA A 153 2.57 -4.79 1.56
CA ALA A 153 3.49 -5.84 2.03
C ALA A 153 3.72 -6.91 0.96
N ASN A 154 2.63 -7.40 0.34
CA ASN A 154 2.72 -8.36 -0.74
C ASN A 154 3.34 -7.71 -1.98
N GLN A 155 3.05 -6.45 -2.29
CA GLN A 155 3.71 -5.71 -3.37
C GLN A 155 5.23 -5.67 -3.19
N ALA A 156 5.71 -5.33 -1.98
CA ALA A 156 7.14 -5.34 -1.66
C ALA A 156 7.75 -6.75 -1.74
N ALA A 157 7.06 -7.77 -1.24
CA ALA A 157 7.51 -9.16 -1.36
C ALA A 157 7.61 -9.60 -2.83
N MET A 158 6.66 -9.22 -3.68
CA MET A 158 6.69 -9.52 -5.10
C MET A 158 7.84 -8.79 -5.82
N LEU A 159 8.17 -7.55 -5.40
CA LEU A 159 9.35 -6.85 -5.92
C LEU A 159 10.64 -7.64 -5.64
N GLU A 160 10.79 -8.16 -4.42
CA GLU A 160 11.96 -8.95 -4.03
C GLU A 160 12.00 -10.33 -4.73
N VAL A 161 10.86 -11.01 -4.88
CA VAL A 161 10.82 -12.33 -5.55
C VAL A 161 11.06 -12.20 -7.05
N PHE A 162 10.42 -11.22 -7.69
CA PHE A 162 10.49 -11.04 -9.14
C PHE A 162 11.58 -10.07 -9.58
N GLN A 163 12.30 -9.44 -8.65
CA GLN A 163 13.45 -8.57 -8.90
C GLN A 163 13.17 -7.54 -10.01
N TYR A 164 11.97 -6.93 -9.99
CA TYR A 164 11.64 -5.90 -10.96
C TYR A 164 12.57 -4.69 -10.78
N ASN A 165 12.98 -4.06 -11.88
CA ASN A 165 13.93 -2.94 -11.82
C ASN A 165 13.44 -1.84 -10.84
N PRO A 166 14.18 -1.56 -9.75
CA PRO A 166 13.80 -0.56 -8.76
C PRO A 166 13.60 0.84 -9.35
N ALA A 167 14.35 1.20 -10.40
CA ALA A 167 14.20 2.48 -11.09
C ALA A 167 12.81 2.63 -11.75
N ASN A 168 12.21 1.51 -12.18
CA ASN A 168 10.89 1.48 -12.81
C ASN A 168 9.76 1.19 -11.80
N PHE A 169 10.10 0.75 -10.59
CA PHE A 169 9.12 0.36 -9.56
C PHE A 169 8.27 1.55 -9.09
N GLY A 170 8.84 2.75 -8.99
CA GLY A 170 8.09 3.96 -8.66
C GLY A 170 6.93 4.24 -9.63
N GLY A 171 7.13 3.95 -10.92
CA GLY A 171 6.08 4.02 -11.93
C GLY A 171 4.94 3.03 -11.70
N MET A 172 5.27 1.80 -11.27
CA MET A 172 4.27 0.78 -10.93
C MET A 172 3.44 1.17 -9.71
N ILE A 173 4.06 1.74 -8.67
CA ILE A 173 3.33 2.26 -7.51
C ILE A 173 2.40 3.42 -7.91
N LEU A 174 2.86 4.32 -8.78
CA LEU A 174 2.03 5.42 -9.26
C LEU A 174 0.80 4.91 -10.01
N ILE A 175 0.99 3.94 -10.91
CA ILE A 175 -0.12 3.30 -11.64
C ILE A 175 -1.08 2.65 -10.66
N ASP A 176 -0.57 1.89 -9.68
CA ASP A 176 -1.37 1.23 -8.65
C ASP A 176 -2.27 2.23 -7.91
N ILE A 177 -1.69 3.33 -7.42
CA ILE A 177 -2.42 4.37 -6.69
C ILE A 177 -3.46 5.06 -7.57
N VAL A 178 -3.09 5.47 -8.79
CA VAL A 178 -4.00 6.19 -9.69
C VAL A 178 -5.18 5.30 -10.06
N VAL A 179 -4.92 4.06 -10.49
CA VAL A 179 -5.95 3.10 -10.88
C VAL A 179 -6.83 2.74 -9.68
N ALA A 180 -6.25 2.48 -8.51
CA ALA A 180 -7.00 2.19 -7.29
C ALA A 180 -7.92 3.36 -6.89
N ASN A 181 -7.47 4.61 -7.00
CA ASN A 181 -8.30 5.77 -6.68
C ASN A 181 -9.42 6.01 -7.70
N ILE A 182 -9.15 5.84 -8.99
CA ILE A 182 -10.20 5.93 -10.03
C ILE A 182 -11.25 4.83 -9.79
N TRP A 183 -10.81 3.61 -9.53
CA TRP A 183 -11.71 2.50 -9.25
C TRP A 183 -12.51 2.70 -7.96
N MET A 184 -11.87 3.22 -6.91
CA MET A 184 -12.53 3.61 -5.66
C MET A 184 -13.64 4.64 -5.93
N ALA A 185 -13.38 5.67 -6.75
CA ALA A 185 -14.39 6.65 -7.11
C ALA A 185 -15.59 6.00 -7.82
N ILE A 186 -15.34 5.08 -8.75
CA ILE A 186 -16.39 4.32 -9.44
C ILE A 186 -17.22 3.49 -8.43
N ILE A 187 -16.58 2.78 -7.51
CA ILE A 187 -17.26 2.01 -6.47
C ILE A 187 -18.10 2.92 -5.57
N LEU A 188 -17.56 4.07 -5.14
CA LEU A 188 -18.26 5.01 -4.26
C LEU A 188 -19.51 5.60 -4.92
N LEU A 189 -19.50 5.83 -6.23
CA LEU A 189 -20.71 6.18 -6.98
C LEU A 189 -21.78 5.07 -6.94
N GLY A 190 -21.35 3.82 -6.82
CA GLY A 190 -22.20 2.63 -6.67
C GLY A 190 -22.72 2.39 -5.24
N VAL A 191 -22.01 2.86 -4.20
CA VAL A 191 -22.37 2.64 -2.78
C VAL A 191 -23.77 3.18 -2.44
N GLY A 192 -24.20 4.29 -3.05
CA GLY A 192 -25.55 4.82 -2.84
C GLY A 192 -26.67 3.93 -3.41
N LYS A 193 -26.33 2.86 -4.12
CA LYS A 193 -27.26 1.94 -4.81
C LYS A 193 -27.10 0.49 -4.35
N THR A 194 -26.43 0.25 -3.22
CA THR A 194 -26.11 -1.08 -2.70
C THR A 194 -27.35 -2.00 -2.68
N GLU A 195 -28.47 -1.59 -2.09
CA GLU A 195 -29.71 -2.42 -2.04
C GLU A 195 -30.26 -2.81 -3.42
N ARG A 196 -30.06 -1.99 -4.46
CA ARG A 196 -30.50 -2.30 -5.82
C ARG A 196 -29.56 -3.30 -6.48
N ILE A 197 -28.26 -3.14 -6.26
CA ILE A 197 -27.22 -4.03 -6.76
C ILE A 197 -27.36 -5.41 -6.09
N ASP A 198 -27.54 -5.44 -4.78
CA ASP A 198 -27.70 -6.68 -4.01
C ASP A 198 -28.95 -7.45 -4.43
N ARG A 199 -30.08 -6.76 -4.65
CA ARG A 199 -31.29 -7.39 -5.19
C ARG A 199 -31.10 -7.93 -6.60
N TRP A 200 -30.37 -7.22 -7.45
CA TRP A 200 -30.07 -7.66 -8.81
C TRP A 200 -29.17 -8.90 -8.83
N LEU A 201 -28.13 -8.93 -7.98
CA LEU A 201 -27.19 -10.04 -7.85
C LEU A 201 -27.70 -11.16 -6.92
N LYS A 202 -28.86 -10.96 -6.27
CA LYS A 202 -29.41 -11.85 -5.23
C LYS A 202 -28.41 -12.14 -4.10
N ALA A 203 -27.66 -11.12 -3.69
CA ALA A 203 -26.63 -11.23 -2.66
C ALA A 203 -27.22 -11.21 -1.24
N ASP A 204 -26.72 -12.09 -0.36
CA ASP A 204 -27.02 -12.06 1.08
C ASP A 204 -25.89 -11.37 1.86
N THR A 205 -26.14 -10.11 2.23
CA THR A 205 -25.20 -9.22 2.93
C THR A 205 -25.35 -9.22 4.45
N SER A 206 -26.29 -9.99 5.01
CA SER A 206 -26.62 -9.95 6.45
C SER A 206 -25.41 -10.10 7.38
N SER A 207 -24.49 -11.00 7.04
CA SER A 207 -23.24 -11.23 7.79
C SER A 207 -22.28 -10.03 7.73
N ILE A 208 -22.24 -9.33 6.59
CA ILE A 208 -21.40 -8.15 6.36
C ILE A 208 -21.97 -6.95 7.12
N ASP A 209 -23.29 -6.77 7.11
CA ASP A 209 -23.96 -5.67 7.79
C ASP A 209 -23.84 -5.80 9.32
N ASN A 210 -24.02 -7.01 9.85
CA ASN A 210 -23.79 -7.30 11.27
C ASN A 210 -22.35 -7.03 11.70
N LEU A 211 -21.39 -7.42 10.86
CA LEU A 211 -19.97 -7.14 11.10
C LEU A 211 -19.70 -5.63 11.12
N ARG A 212 -20.19 -4.91 10.11
CA ARG A 212 -20.03 -3.46 10.00
C ARG A 212 -20.59 -2.76 11.24
N ALA A 213 -21.79 -3.12 11.67
CA ALA A 213 -22.42 -2.55 12.86
C ALA A 213 -21.59 -2.81 14.12
N LYS A 214 -21.11 -4.05 14.29
CA LYS A 214 -20.27 -4.45 15.44
C LYS A 214 -18.94 -3.69 15.47
N VAL A 215 -18.22 -3.62 14.35
CA VAL A 215 -16.93 -2.92 14.25
C VAL A 215 -17.12 -1.43 14.51
N THR A 216 -18.17 -0.82 13.96
CA THR A 216 -18.48 0.61 14.18
C THR A 216 -18.77 0.89 15.66
N ALA A 217 -19.62 0.06 16.29
CA ALA A 217 -19.96 0.22 17.71
C ALA A 217 -18.75 -0.01 18.63
N TYR A 218 -17.93 -1.02 18.34
CA TYR A 218 -16.72 -1.29 19.10
C TYR A 218 -15.73 -0.13 18.99
N THR A 219 -15.45 0.33 17.78
CA THR A 219 -14.55 1.47 17.52
C THR A 219 -15.02 2.72 18.26
N ALA A 220 -16.31 3.04 18.20
CA ALA A 220 -16.88 4.17 18.92
C ALA A 220 -16.73 4.04 20.45
N LYS A 221 -16.86 2.82 20.99
CA LYS A 221 -16.74 2.54 22.42
C LYS A 221 -15.31 2.71 22.95
N ILE A 222 -14.31 2.35 22.15
CA ILE A 222 -12.88 2.38 22.57
C ILE A 222 -12.16 3.65 22.11
N ALA A 223 -12.79 4.46 21.26
CA ALA A 223 -12.21 5.70 20.75
C ALA A 223 -11.88 6.65 21.91
N ARG A 224 -10.60 6.92 22.08
CA ARG A 224 -10.09 7.92 23.01
C ARG A 224 -8.87 8.61 22.42
N ILE A 225 -8.56 9.79 22.95
CA ILE A 225 -7.34 10.51 22.59
C ILE A 225 -6.13 9.69 23.09
N PRO A 226 -5.17 9.34 22.22
CA PRO A 226 -3.96 8.66 22.63
C PRO A 226 -3.10 9.57 23.51
N THR A 227 -2.50 8.99 24.53
CA THR A 227 -1.55 9.63 25.44
C THR A 227 -0.13 9.32 25.02
N LEU A 228 0.86 10.05 25.56
CA LEU A 228 2.28 9.73 25.35
C LEU A 228 2.60 8.26 25.67
N LYS A 229 1.98 7.71 26.72
CA LYS A 229 2.14 6.31 27.11
C LYS A 229 1.71 5.37 25.98
N ASP A 230 0.63 5.68 25.27
CA ASP A 230 0.14 4.86 24.16
C ASP A 230 1.14 4.85 23.01
N TYR A 231 1.69 6.01 22.64
CA TYR A 231 2.73 6.10 21.61
C TYR A 231 3.99 5.33 21.99
N ILE A 232 4.46 5.44 23.24
CA ILE A 232 5.62 4.69 23.72
C ILE A 232 5.39 3.18 23.60
N ILE A 233 4.21 2.69 24.03
CA ILE A 233 3.88 1.27 23.95
C ILE A 233 3.79 0.81 22.49
N LEU A 234 3.13 1.58 21.62
CA LEU A 234 3.02 1.25 20.20
C LEU A 234 4.40 1.16 19.55
N THR A 235 5.26 2.16 19.75
CA THR A 235 6.64 2.16 19.22
C THR A 235 7.44 0.98 19.78
N SER A 236 7.34 0.70 21.08
CA SER A 236 8.01 -0.44 21.71
C SER A 236 7.57 -1.77 21.11
N LEU A 237 6.26 -2.00 20.99
CA LEU A 237 5.72 -3.24 20.43
C LEU A 237 6.12 -3.40 18.96
N ALA A 238 6.03 -2.32 18.19
CA ALA A 238 6.40 -2.33 16.78
C ALA A 238 7.86 -2.75 16.59
N PHE A 239 8.81 -2.04 17.17
CA PHE A 239 10.24 -2.33 16.95
C PHE A 239 10.73 -3.59 17.68
N THR A 240 10.14 -3.96 18.81
CA THR A 240 10.42 -5.26 19.44
C THR A 240 9.96 -6.40 18.53
N GLY A 241 8.76 -6.30 17.95
CA GLY A 241 8.26 -7.27 16.99
C GLY A 241 9.12 -7.35 15.73
N VAL A 242 9.62 -6.22 15.22
CA VAL A 242 10.60 -6.20 14.12
C VAL A 242 11.87 -6.97 14.51
N GLY A 243 12.44 -6.68 15.68
CA GLY A 243 13.63 -7.37 16.17
C GLY A 243 13.44 -8.88 16.28
N ILE A 244 12.32 -9.33 16.87
CA ILE A 244 11.98 -10.75 16.97
C ILE A 244 11.81 -11.38 15.58
N ALA A 245 11.12 -10.70 14.66
CA ALA A 245 10.89 -11.22 13.31
C ALA A 245 12.19 -11.40 12.52
N HIS A 246 13.12 -10.44 12.60
CA HIS A 246 14.45 -10.55 11.98
C HIS A 246 15.29 -11.66 12.60
N PHE A 247 15.31 -11.74 13.93
CA PHE A 247 16.04 -12.80 14.65
C PHE A 247 15.55 -14.19 14.25
N LEU A 248 14.23 -14.41 14.28
CA LEU A 248 13.64 -15.69 13.90
C LEU A 248 13.82 -15.97 12.40
N GLY A 249 13.67 -14.97 11.54
CA GLY A 249 13.84 -15.11 10.09
C GLY A 249 15.25 -15.54 9.70
N PHE A 250 16.28 -15.01 10.37
CA PHE A 250 17.67 -15.41 10.16
C PHE A 250 17.88 -16.88 10.54
N HIS A 251 17.54 -17.27 11.78
CA HIS A 251 17.72 -18.64 12.25
C HIS A 251 16.86 -19.67 11.50
N PHE A 252 15.68 -19.29 11.06
CA PHE A 252 14.82 -20.16 10.25
C PHE A 252 15.41 -20.39 8.85
N THR A 253 16.02 -19.36 8.26
CA THR A 253 16.70 -19.49 6.96
C THR A 253 17.90 -20.42 7.06
N ASP A 254 18.73 -20.25 8.10
CA ASP A 254 19.87 -21.12 8.36
C ASP A 254 19.46 -22.59 8.53
N PHE A 255 18.35 -22.83 9.25
CA PHE A 255 17.78 -24.17 9.42
C PHE A 255 17.30 -24.81 8.10
N LEU A 256 16.74 -24.02 7.18
CA LEU A 256 16.29 -24.52 5.88
C LEU A 256 17.44 -24.80 4.91
N GLN A 257 18.59 -24.16 5.11
CA GLN A 257 19.78 -24.34 4.27
C GLN A 257 20.72 -25.44 4.78
N SER A 258 20.53 -25.92 6.01
CA SER A 258 21.22 -27.09 6.59
C SER A 258 20.53 -28.40 6.24
#